data_AF-A0A5A7WLV4-F1
#
_entry.id   AF-A0A5A7WLV4-F1
#
_cell.length_a   1.000
_cell.length_b   1.000
_cell.length_c   1.000
_cell.angle_alpha   90.00
_cell.angle_beta   90.00
_cell.angle_gamma   90.00
#
_symmetry.space_group_name_H-M   'P 1'
#
loop_
_entity.id
_entity.type
_entity.pdbx_description
1 polymer ?
#
loop_
_entity_poly.entity_id
_entity_poly.type
_entity_poly.pdbx_seq_one_letter_code
_entity_poly.pdbx_strand_id
1 'polypeptide(L)'
;MRQTSTAPCSASTEGGRRCSRGVTVHISRVASLLPAGTPRFCCVTAYDFGILLLRVVLGLTMAAHGYNKFFGPGGLAGTAGWFDGMGMRPGKFHARVAASTEMAAGLGLAVGLLTPIPAAGFVSLMFVAAWTVHRKNGFFIVKEGWEYNLMLAVAAVAIAATGAGKLSLDYAVFHASGIYHYLHGWCGLIIAVVLGLAGGIGQLVIFYRPPAKQAG
;
A
#
# COMPACT_ATOMS: atom_id res chain seq x y z
N MET A 1 45.15 -48.60 9.86
CA MET A 1 46.33 -47.76 10.17
C MET A 1 45.98 -46.33 9.78
N ARG A 2 45.82 -45.41 10.74
CA ARG A 2 46.87 -44.45 11.19
C ARG A 2 47.31 -43.57 10.00
N GLN A 3 47.24 -42.24 10.02
CA GLN A 3 47.45 -41.31 11.12
C GLN A 3 46.74 -39.97 10.88
N THR A 4 46.17 -39.43 11.94
CA THR A 4 46.00 -38.00 12.19
C THR A 4 47.36 -37.30 12.06
N SER A 5 47.51 -36.35 11.14
CA SER A 5 48.65 -35.43 11.14
C SER A 5 48.16 -34.05 11.52
N THR A 6 48.38 -33.72 12.79
CA THR A 6 48.41 -32.36 13.34
C THR A 6 49.80 -31.80 13.10
N ALA A 7 49.89 -30.69 12.37
CA ALA A 7 51.13 -29.91 12.26
C ALA A 7 50.80 -28.40 12.33
N PRO A 8 51.73 -27.59 12.86
CA PRO A 8 51.42 -26.58 13.87
C PRO A 8 51.23 -25.17 13.30
N CYS A 9 50.50 -24.34 14.05
CA CYS A 9 50.55 -22.89 13.90
C CYS A 9 51.97 -22.40 14.20
N SER A 10 52.75 -22.10 13.18
CA SER A 10 53.91 -21.21 13.31
C SER A 10 53.40 -19.78 13.37
N ALA A 11 53.53 -19.16 14.53
CA ALA A 11 53.41 -17.72 14.68
C ALA A 11 54.55 -17.03 13.92
N SER A 12 54.21 -16.26 12.89
CA SER A 12 55.07 -15.20 12.38
C SER A 12 54.28 -13.90 12.44
N THR A 13 54.90 -12.96 13.14
CA THR A 13 54.53 -11.59 13.44
C THR A 13 54.12 -10.76 12.23
N GLU A 14 53.38 -9.69 12.54
CA GLU A 14 53.05 -8.52 11.71
C GLU A 14 51.77 -8.58 10.84
N GLY A 15 50.77 -7.80 11.30
CA GLY A 15 50.01 -6.92 10.42
C GLY A 15 48.90 -7.55 9.56
N GLY A 16 47.65 -7.44 10.02
CA GLY A 16 46.49 -7.41 9.13
C GLY A 16 45.50 -8.56 9.30
N ARG A 17 44.48 -8.35 10.13
CA ARG A 17 43.27 -9.17 10.12
C ARG A 17 42.50 -8.93 8.82
N ARG A 18 42.75 -9.74 7.79
CA ARG A 18 41.83 -9.92 6.66
C ARG A 18 41.24 -11.33 6.77
N CYS A 19 40.06 -11.41 7.38
CA CYS A 19 39.25 -12.62 7.43
C CYS A 19 38.62 -12.84 6.04
N SER A 20 39.42 -13.35 5.10
CA SER A 20 38.97 -13.74 3.76
C SER A 20 38.54 -15.21 3.79
N ARG A 21 37.27 -15.48 4.12
CA ARG A 21 36.54 -16.69 3.67
C ARG A 21 35.06 -16.38 3.49
N GLY A 22 34.76 -15.51 2.54
CA GLY A 22 33.45 -15.43 1.89
C GLY A 22 33.59 -15.95 0.48
N VAL A 23 32.89 -17.03 0.15
CA VAL A 23 32.78 -17.58 -1.20
C VAL A 23 32.31 -16.46 -2.13
N THR A 24 33.23 -15.88 -2.90
CA THR A 24 32.87 -14.93 -3.96
C THR A 24 32.44 -15.76 -5.16
N VAL A 25 31.15 -16.06 -5.26
CA VAL A 25 30.60 -16.59 -6.52
C VAL A 25 30.77 -15.48 -7.55
N HIS A 26 31.69 -15.69 -8.49
CA HIS A 26 31.99 -14.79 -9.60
C HIS A 26 30.79 -14.77 -10.58
N ILE A 27 29.69 -14.10 -10.23
CA ILE A 27 28.50 -13.95 -11.10
C ILE A 27 28.79 -13.00 -12.29
N SER A 28 29.91 -12.28 -12.26
CA SER A 28 30.24 -11.21 -13.23
C SER A 28 30.44 -11.65 -14.69
N ARG A 29 30.45 -12.95 -15.03
CA ARG A 29 30.68 -13.43 -16.41
C ARG A 29 29.46 -13.95 -17.16
N VAL A 30 28.29 -14.06 -16.54
CA VAL A 30 27.08 -14.54 -17.25
C VAL A 30 26.25 -13.36 -17.82
N ALA A 31 26.40 -12.16 -17.25
CA ALA A 31 25.63 -10.98 -17.69
C ALA A 31 26.02 -10.46 -19.08
N SER A 32 27.22 -10.79 -19.58
CA SER A 32 27.73 -10.30 -20.87
C SER A 32 27.33 -11.16 -22.08
N LEU A 33 26.54 -12.22 -21.89
CA LEU A 33 26.10 -13.14 -22.95
C LEU A 33 24.60 -13.02 -23.29
N LEU A 34 23.88 -12.09 -22.67
CA LEU A 34 22.47 -11.87 -22.97
C LEU A 34 22.35 -11.00 -24.23
N PRO A 35 21.68 -11.48 -25.29
CA PRO A 35 21.51 -10.71 -26.51
C PRO A 35 20.75 -9.41 -26.20
N ALA A 36 21.23 -8.30 -26.75
CA ALA A 36 20.57 -7.01 -26.70
C ALA A 36 19.21 -7.11 -27.41
N GLY A 37 18.16 -7.48 -26.68
CA GLY A 37 16.84 -7.74 -27.25
C GLY A 37 15.93 -8.68 -26.46
N THR A 38 16.39 -9.38 -25.42
CA THR A 38 15.48 -10.16 -24.57
C THR A 38 14.50 -9.24 -23.84
N PRO A 39 13.17 -9.46 -23.93
CA PRO A 39 12.20 -8.67 -23.21
C PRO A 39 12.47 -8.78 -21.69
N ARG A 40 12.52 -7.63 -21.00
CA ARG A 40 12.93 -7.50 -19.58
C ARG A 40 12.01 -8.18 -18.55
N PHE A 41 11.06 -9.01 -19.00
CA PHE A 41 10.19 -9.83 -18.14
C PHE A 41 10.92 -11.01 -17.48
N CYS A 42 12.17 -11.30 -17.87
CA CYS A 42 12.98 -12.41 -17.36
C CYS A 42 13.40 -12.29 -15.87
N CYS A 43 13.05 -11.20 -15.18
CA CYS A 43 13.28 -11.10 -13.74
C CYS A 43 12.10 -10.45 -13.02
N VAL A 44 10.90 -11.04 -13.16
CA VAL A 44 9.86 -10.88 -12.15
C VAL A 44 10.34 -11.63 -10.91
N THR A 45 10.51 -10.90 -9.81
CA THR A 45 10.97 -11.46 -8.54
C THR A 45 9.79 -11.92 -7.68
N ALA A 46 10.06 -12.71 -6.64
CA ALA A 46 9.04 -13.02 -5.62
C ALA A 46 8.47 -11.75 -4.97
N TYR A 47 9.29 -10.69 -4.85
CA TYR A 47 8.86 -9.38 -4.39
C TYR A 47 7.83 -8.73 -5.33
N ASP A 48 8.08 -8.75 -6.64
CA ASP A 48 7.15 -8.19 -7.64
C ASP A 48 5.79 -8.88 -7.59
N PHE A 49 5.80 -10.21 -7.43
CA PHE A 49 4.57 -10.99 -7.29
C PHE A 49 3.88 -10.75 -5.94
N GLY A 50 4.63 -10.66 -4.84
CA GLY A 50 4.09 -10.37 -3.51
C GLY A 50 3.39 -9.02 -3.45
N ILE A 51 4.00 -7.97 -4.03
CA ILE A 51 3.37 -6.65 -4.14
C ILE A 51 2.14 -6.68 -5.05
N LEU A 52 2.18 -7.43 -6.17
CA LEU A 52 0.99 -7.61 -7.02
C LEU A 52 -0.16 -8.24 -6.23
N LEU A 53 0.10 -9.32 -5.48
CA LEU A 53 -0.91 -10.00 -4.69
C LEU A 53 -1.51 -9.06 -3.66
N LEU A 54 -0.68 -8.33 -2.91
CA LEU A 54 -1.14 -7.32 -1.95
C LEU A 54 -2.00 -6.26 -2.63
N ARG A 55 -1.55 -5.70 -3.75
CA ARG A 55 -2.29 -4.69 -4.51
C ARG A 55 -3.65 -5.19 -4.98
N VAL A 56 -3.69 -6.37 -5.59
CA VAL A 56 -4.92 -6.93 -6.15
C VAL A 56 -5.91 -7.26 -5.04
N VAL A 57 -5.49 -7.95 -3.98
CA VAL A 57 -6.40 -8.32 -2.89
C VAL A 57 -6.90 -7.06 -2.17
N LEU A 58 -5.99 -6.20 -1.72
CA LEU A 58 -6.34 -4.97 -1.01
C LEU A 58 -7.21 -4.03 -1.87
N GLY A 59 -6.83 -3.86 -3.14
CA GLY A 59 -7.52 -3.04 -4.11
C GLY A 59 -8.93 -3.54 -4.41
N LEU A 60 -9.08 -4.83 -4.72
CA LEU A 60 -10.39 -5.42 -5.03
C LEU A 60 -11.30 -5.49 -3.80
N THR A 61 -10.76 -5.66 -2.59
CA THR A 61 -11.56 -5.52 -1.37
C THR A 61 -12.22 -4.15 -1.30
N MET A 62 -11.47 -3.05 -1.48
CA MET A 62 -12.07 -1.71 -1.50
C MET A 62 -13.00 -1.48 -2.69
N ALA A 63 -12.66 -1.99 -3.86
CA ALA A 63 -13.54 -1.88 -5.02
C ALA A 63 -14.89 -2.57 -4.79
N ALA A 64 -14.90 -3.72 -4.10
CA ALA A 64 -16.11 -4.42 -3.71
C ALA A 64 -16.97 -3.61 -2.73
N HIS A 65 -16.35 -2.91 -1.76
CA HIS A 65 -17.08 -1.99 -0.87
C HIS A 65 -17.76 -0.85 -1.64
N GLY A 66 -17.04 -0.25 -2.60
CA GLY A 66 -17.59 0.82 -3.44
C GLY A 66 -18.70 0.32 -4.35
N TYR A 67 -18.51 -0.84 -4.98
CA TYR A 67 -19.54 -1.50 -5.78
C TYR A 67 -20.81 -1.77 -4.97
N ASN A 68 -20.66 -2.28 -3.73
CA ASN A 68 -21.79 -2.52 -2.85
C ASN A 68 -22.53 -1.23 -2.46
N LYS A 69 -21.85 -0.09 -2.34
CA LYS A 69 -22.51 1.20 -2.12
C LYS A 69 -23.34 1.66 -3.33
N PHE A 70 -22.90 1.36 -4.55
CA PHE A 70 -23.67 1.68 -5.75
C PHE A 70 -24.84 0.73 -5.97
N PHE A 71 -24.58 -0.58 -5.90
CA PHE A 71 -25.45 -1.62 -6.45
C PHE A 71 -25.95 -2.62 -5.40
N GLY A 72 -25.45 -2.56 -4.17
CA GLY A 72 -25.92 -3.38 -3.07
C GLY A 72 -27.29 -2.95 -2.54
N PRO A 73 -27.82 -3.66 -1.54
CA PRO A 73 -29.11 -3.35 -0.93
C PRO A 73 -29.18 -1.90 -0.42
N GLY A 74 -30.22 -1.18 -0.83
CA GLY A 74 -30.41 0.26 -0.53
C GLY A 74 -29.64 1.21 -1.45
N GLY A 75 -28.61 0.72 -2.16
CA GLY A 75 -27.81 1.47 -3.12
C GLY A 75 -27.31 2.82 -2.59
N LEU A 76 -27.14 3.78 -3.51
CA LEU A 76 -26.68 5.12 -3.14
C LEU A 76 -27.68 5.87 -2.25
N ALA A 77 -28.98 5.61 -2.37
CA ALA A 77 -29.99 6.30 -1.57
C ALA A 77 -29.92 5.91 -0.09
N GLY A 78 -29.80 4.60 0.20
CA GLY A 78 -29.58 4.09 1.54
C GLY A 78 -28.24 4.54 2.12
N THR A 79 -27.17 4.47 1.31
CA THR A 79 -25.84 4.96 1.70
C THR A 79 -25.87 6.46 2.05
N ALA A 80 -26.63 7.26 1.29
CA ALA A 80 -26.79 8.69 1.56
C ALA A 80 -27.51 8.94 2.89
N GLY A 81 -28.61 8.23 3.16
CA GLY A 81 -29.32 8.32 4.43
C GLY A 81 -28.45 7.93 5.62
N TRP A 82 -27.61 6.90 5.45
CA TRP A 82 -26.63 6.50 6.46
C TRP A 82 -25.60 7.60 6.75
N PHE A 83 -25.02 8.22 5.70
CA PHE A 83 -24.09 9.34 5.86
C PHE A 83 -24.73 10.55 6.56
N ASP A 84 -25.97 10.91 6.21
CA ASP A 84 -26.69 11.99 6.90
C ASP A 84 -26.91 11.64 8.39
N GLY A 85 -27.28 10.39 8.70
CA GLY A 85 -27.52 9.92 10.07
C GLY A 85 -26.28 9.96 10.98
N MET A 86 -25.09 9.70 10.43
CA MET A 86 -23.82 9.80 11.16
C MET A 86 -23.24 11.23 11.20
N GLY A 87 -23.89 12.20 10.55
CA GLY A 87 -23.49 13.60 10.56
C GLY A 87 -22.55 14.03 9.43
N MET A 88 -22.35 13.23 8.38
CA MET A 88 -21.62 13.64 7.18
C MET A 88 -22.59 14.21 6.15
N ARG A 89 -22.71 15.55 6.09
CA ARG A 89 -23.77 16.22 5.33
C ARG A 89 -23.19 17.06 4.18
N PRO A 90 -23.81 17.04 2.98
CA PRO A 90 -25.02 16.30 2.61
C PRO A 90 -24.72 14.83 2.25
N GLY A 91 -25.52 13.89 2.77
CA GLY A 91 -25.27 12.46 2.62
C GLY A 91 -25.22 11.97 1.18
N LYS A 92 -26.02 12.55 0.27
CA LYS A 92 -25.99 12.21 -1.18
C LYS A 92 -24.63 12.47 -1.82
N PHE A 93 -23.95 13.55 -1.42
CA PHE A 93 -22.61 13.87 -1.91
C PHE A 93 -21.62 12.84 -1.40
N HIS A 94 -21.62 12.56 -0.09
CA HIS A 94 -20.69 11.60 0.51
C HIS A 94 -20.92 10.16 0.06
N ALA A 95 -22.16 9.76 -0.21
CA ALA A 95 -22.45 8.45 -0.79
C ALA A 95 -21.77 8.27 -2.14
N ARG A 96 -21.87 9.27 -3.02
CA ARG A 96 -21.22 9.24 -4.34
C ARG A 96 -19.70 9.28 -4.22
N VAL A 97 -19.18 10.21 -3.41
CA VAL A 97 -17.72 10.37 -3.22
C VAL A 97 -17.11 9.11 -2.61
N ALA A 98 -17.70 8.55 -1.55
CA ALA A 98 -17.19 7.33 -0.94
C ALA A 98 -17.24 6.15 -1.92
N ALA A 99 -18.39 5.92 -2.57
CA ALA A 99 -18.54 4.80 -3.49
C ALA A 99 -17.59 4.91 -4.70
N SER A 100 -17.49 6.09 -5.32
CA SER A 100 -16.60 6.30 -6.46
C SER A 100 -15.12 6.22 -6.06
N THR A 101 -14.74 6.78 -4.91
CA THR A 101 -13.36 6.76 -4.44
C THR A 101 -12.95 5.35 -4.05
N GLU A 102 -13.81 4.58 -3.37
CA GLU A 102 -13.53 3.18 -3.04
C GLU A 102 -13.32 2.32 -4.29
N MET A 103 -14.15 2.50 -5.32
CA MET A 103 -13.96 1.81 -6.61
C MET A 103 -12.70 2.28 -7.33
N ALA A 104 -12.52 3.59 -7.50
CA ALA A 104 -11.41 4.15 -8.26
C ALA A 104 -10.05 3.89 -7.59
N ALA A 105 -9.94 4.11 -6.28
CA ALA A 105 -8.74 3.81 -5.52
C ALA A 105 -8.52 2.29 -5.44
N GLY A 106 -9.56 1.50 -5.22
CA GLY A 106 -9.45 0.04 -5.19
C GLY A 106 -8.90 -0.53 -6.51
N LEU A 107 -9.53 -0.19 -7.63
CA LEU A 107 -9.11 -0.63 -8.95
C LEU A 107 -7.75 -0.04 -9.35
N GLY A 108 -7.52 1.25 -9.08
CA GLY A 108 -6.25 1.93 -9.36
C GLY A 108 -5.08 1.30 -8.63
N LEU A 109 -5.26 0.92 -7.36
CA LEU A 109 -4.24 0.21 -6.59
C LEU A 109 -4.02 -1.21 -7.14
N ALA A 110 -5.10 -1.93 -7.47
CA ALA A 110 -5.02 -3.29 -8.01
C ALA A 110 -4.21 -3.36 -9.31
N VAL A 111 -4.45 -2.43 -10.25
CA VAL A 111 -3.68 -2.35 -11.51
C VAL A 111 -2.30 -1.70 -11.31
N GLY A 112 -2.11 -0.98 -10.20
CA GLY A 112 -0.87 -0.26 -9.87
C GLY A 112 -0.64 0.92 -10.80
N LEU A 113 -1.63 1.81 -10.92
CA LEU A 113 -1.57 3.04 -11.71
C LEU A 113 -1.55 4.26 -10.78
N LEU A 114 -0.54 5.11 -10.95
CA LEU A 114 -0.23 6.25 -10.11
C LEU A 114 -0.31 5.88 -8.63
N THR A 115 0.29 4.75 -8.24
CA THR A 115 0.06 4.02 -6.98
C THR A 115 -0.05 4.88 -5.70
N PRO A 116 0.73 5.96 -5.50
CA PRO A 116 0.54 6.85 -4.37
C PRO A 116 -0.83 7.55 -4.30
N ILE A 117 -1.49 7.78 -5.43
CA ILE A 117 -2.81 8.45 -5.51
C ILE A 117 -3.94 7.53 -5.04
N PRO A 118 -4.09 6.28 -5.55
CA PRO A 118 -4.98 5.30 -4.92
C PRO A 118 -4.68 5.09 -3.43
N ALA A 119 -3.40 5.00 -3.04
CA ALA A 119 -3.02 4.85 -1.64
C ALA A 119 -3.47 6.04 -0.77
N ALA A 120 -3.36 7.28 -1.27
CA ALA A 120 -3.94 8.45 -0.62
C ALA A 120 -5.46 8.33 -0.45
N GLY A 121 -6.16 7.80 -1.46
CA GLY A 121 -7.60 7.48 -1.37
C GLY A 121 -7.91 6.52 -0.23
N PHE A 122 -7.14 5.44 -0.08
CA PHE A 122 -7.26 4.51 1.06
C PHE A 122 -7.06 5.22 2.39
N VAL A 123 -5.99 6.01 2.54
CA VAL A 123 -5.70 6.75 3.78
C VAL A 123 -6.86 7.70 4.13
N SER A 124 -7.35 8.47 3.16
CA SER A 124 -8.47 9.39 3.35
C SER A 124 -9.74 8.67 3.81
N LEU A 125 -10.14 7.62 3.06
CA LEU A 125 -11.33 6.82 3.36
C LEU A 125 -11.25 6.18 4.75
N MET A 126 -10.12 5.55 5.06
CA MET A 126 -9.93 4.85 6.34
C MET A 126 -9.84 5.82 7.51
N PHE A 127 -9.21 6.98 7.32
CA PHE A 127 -9.15 8.02 8.35
C PHE A 127 -10.54 8.57 8.68
N VAL A 128 -11.32 8.92 7.65
CA VAL A 128 -12.71 9.38 7.83
C VAL A 128 -13.54 8.30 8.51
N ALA A 129 -13.52 7.07 8.01
CA ALA A 129 -14.28 5.96 8.58
C ALA A 129 -13.90 5.67 10.04
N ALA A 130 -12.61 5.63 10.35
CA ALA A 130 -12.12 5.47 11.72
C ALA A 130 -12.65 6.59 12.63
N TRP A 131 -12.59 7.84 12.17
CA TRP A 131 -13.01 8.99 12.98
C TRP A 131 -14.52 9.06 13.22
N THR A 132 -15.31 8.78 12.18
CA THR A 132 -16.76 8.99 12.22
C THR A 132 -17.51 7.80 12.77
N VAL A 133 -17.03 6.57 12.52
CA VAL A 133 -17.75 5.32 12.84
C VAL A 133 -17.05 4.55 13.96
N HIS A 134 -15.76 4.24 13.81
CA HIS A 134 -15.12 3.19 14.61
C HIS A 134 -14.42 3.69 15.89
N ARG A 135 -14.04 4.97 15.99
CA ARG A 135 -13.23 5.47 17.12
C ARG A 135 -13.84 5.24 18.50
N LYS A 136 -15.18 5.25 18.60
CA LYS A 136 -15.89 5.07 19.87
C LYS A 136 -15.88 3.62 20.35
N ASN A 137 -15.61 2.69 19.45
CA ASN A 137 -15.64 1.25 19.72
C ASN A 137 -14.28 0.71 20.20
N GLY A 138 -13.26 1.57 20.29
CA GLY A 138 -11.90 1.18 20.66
C GLY A 138 -11.11 0.61 19.49
N PHE A 139 -10.02 -0.10 19.78
CA PHE A 139 -9.10 -0.59 18.76
C PHE A 139 -9.63 -1.83 18.03
N PHE A 140 -9.96 -2.90 18.75
CA PHE A 140 -10.14 -4.24 18.18
C PHE A 140 -11.32 -4.38 17.20
N ILE A 141 -11.07 -5.05 16.06
CA ILE A 141 -12.05 -5.29 14.99
C ILE A 141 -13.28 -6.07 15.47
N VAL A 142 -13.12 -6.99 16.42
CA VAL A 142 -14.22 -7.80 16.97
C VAL A 142 -15.29 -6.97 17.70
N LYS A 143 -14.97 -5.72 18.03
CA LYS A 143 -15.91 -4.74 18.61
C LYS A 143 -16.34 -3.68 17.59
N GLU A 144 -16.08 -3.88 16.29
CA GLU A 144 -16.21 -2.85 15.26
C GLU A 144 -15.28 -1.64 15.53
N GLY A 145 -14.10 -1.90 16.11
CA GLY A 145 -13.05 -0.91 16.35
C GLY A 145 -12.28 -0.53 15.09
N TRP A 146 -11.35 0.43 15.23
CA TRP A 146 -10.64 1.03 14.08
C TRP A 146 -9.39 0.26 13.60
N GLU A 147 -9.11 -0.92 14.18
CA GLU A 147 -7.98 -1.79 13.82
C GLU A 147 -7.93 -2.08 12.31
N TYR A 148 -9.06 -2.47 11.71
CA TYR A 148 -9.09 -2.81 10.28
C TYR A 148 -8.85 -1.59 9.40
N ASN A 149 -9.39 -0.42 9.78
CA ASN A 149 -9.15 0.83 9.07
C ASN A 149 -7.65 1.18 9.05
N LEU A 150 -6.98 1.03 10.20
CA LEU A 150 -5.53 1.23 10.30
C LEU A 150 -4.78 0.27 9.38
N MET A 151 -5.12 -1.02 9.43
CA MET A 151 -4.44 -2.04 8.62
C MET A 151 -4.57 -1.77 7.12
N LEU A 152 -5.77 -1.41 6.64
CA LEU A 152 -5.99 -1.06 5.23
C LEU A 152 -5.21 0.19 4.82
N ALA A 153 -5.21 1.24 5.64
CA ALA A 153 -4.48 2.48 5.37
C ALA A 153 -2.96 2.26 5.33
N VAL A 154 -2.41 1.59 6.34
CA VAL A 154 -0.97 1.34 6.46
C VAL A 154 -0.50 0.40 5.35
N ALA A 155 -1.27 -0.63 4.99
CA ALA A 155 -0.92 -1.50 3.87
C ALA A 155 -0.84 -0.73 2.54
N ALA A 156 -1.78 0.18 2.29
CA ALA A 156 -1.75 1.02 1.10
C ALA A 156 -0.55 1.98 1.09
N VAL A 157 -0.21 2.60 2.24
CA VAL A 157 0.98 3.43 2.40
C VAL A 157 2.26 2.62 2.19
N ALA A 158 2.32 1.40 2.72
CA ALA A 158 3.45 0.51 2.53
C ALA A 158 3.66 0.19 1.04
N ILE A 159 2.59 -0.13 0.30
CA ILE A 159 2.66 -0.35 -1.15
C ILE A 159 3.16 0.91 -1.88
N ALA A 160 2.68 2.11 -1.51
CA ALA A 160 3.16 3.36 -2.11
C ALA A 160 4.63 3.64 -1.78
N ALA A 161 5.10 3.26 -0.59
CA ALA A 161 6.48 3.42 -0.16
C ALA A 161 7.42 2.42 -0.88
N THR A 162 6.99 1.16 -1.02
CA THR A 162 7.78 0.11 -1.67
C THR A 162 7.72 0.20 -3.20
N GLY A 163 6.68 0.83 -3.73
CA GLY A 163 6.38 0.94 -5.16
C GLY A 163 5.53 -0.22 -5.67
N ALA A 164 4.97 -0.06 -6.88
CA ALA A 164 3.98 -0.96 -7.46
C ALA A 164 4.53 -2.32 -7.96
N GLY A 165 5.87 -2.47 -8.01
CA GLY A 165 6.54 -3.63 -8.61
C GLY A 165 6.46 -3.64 -10.15
N LYS A 166 7.17 -4.58 -10.79
CA LYS A 166 7.25 -4.67 -12.26
C LYS A 166 5.94 -5.10 -12.94
N LEU A 167 5.07 -5.79 -12.22
CA LEU A 167 3.75 -6.22 -12.70
C LEU A 167 2.68 -5.16 -12.43
N SER A 168 2.92 -3.93 -12.86
CA SER A 168 2.04 -2.78 -12.65
C SER A 168 1.97 -1.87 -13.87
N LEU A 169 0.91 -1.08 -13.97
CA LEU A 169 0.82 -0.05 -15.00
C LEU A 169 1.85 1.06 -14.79
N ASP A 170 2.25 1.35 -13.55
CA ASP A 170 3.31 2.31 -13.24
C ASP A 170 4.63 1.92 -13.89
N TYR A 171 5.00 0.64 -13.78
CA TYR A 171 6.19 0.14 -14.46
C TYR A 171 5.98 0.11 -15.98
N ALA A 172 4.85 -0.42 -16.45
CA ALA A 172 4.60 -0.54 -17.89
C ALA A 172 4.66 0.81 -18.63
N VAL A 173 4.08 1.86 -18.04
CA VAL A 173 3.93 3.17 -18.67
C VAL A 173 5.06 4.12 -18.32
N PHE A 174 5.50 4.15 -17.06
CA PHE A 174 6.38 5.22 -16.57
C PHE A 174 7.84 4.81 -16.35
N HIS A 175 8.23 3.53 -16.46
CA HIS A 175 9.59 3.09 -16.10
C HIS A 175 10.74 3.87 -16.78
N ALA A 176 10.51 4.38 -18.00
CA ALA A 176 11.50 5.13 -18.76
C ALA A 176 11.44 6.66 -18.53
N SER A 177 10.51 7.13 -17.70
CA SER A 177 10.24 8.54 -17.46
C SER A 177 10.65 8.97 -16.05
N GLY A 178 11.04 10.24 -15.90
CA GLY A 178 11.42 10.80 -14.59
C GLY A 178 10.29 10.76 -13.55
N ILE A 179 9.03 10.68 -13.98
CA ILE A 179 7.88 10.63 -13.07
C ILE A 179 7.89 9.36 -12.21
N TYR A 180 8.48 8.26 -12.71
CA TYR A 180 8.53 6.99 -11.99
C TYR A 180 9.18 7.15 -10.61
N HIS A 181 10.17 8.03 -10.48
CA HIS A 181 10.84 8.32 -9.20
C HIS A 181 9.90 8.88 -8.12
N TYR A 182 8.84 9.59 -8.51
CA TYR A 182 7.85 10.12 -7.56
C TYR A 182 6.79 9.08 -7.17
N LEU A 183 6.67 7.97 -7.89
CA LEU A 183 5.63 6.95 -7.68
C LEU A 183 6.01 5.88 -6.64
N HIS A 184 7.20 5.95 -6.05
CA HIS A 184 7.68 5.00 -5.05
C HIS A 184 8.64 5.64 -4.05
N GLY A 185 9.13 4.86 -3.09
CA GLY A 185 10.08 5.31 -2.07
C GLY A 185 9.48 6.36 -1.14
N TRP A 186 10.33 7.26 -0.66
CA TRP A 186 9.92 8.38 0.20
C TRP A 186 8.93 9.32 -0.47
N CYS A 187 9.08 9.57 -1.77
CA CYS A 187 8.13 10.40 -2.53
C CYS A 187 6.74 9.79 -2.52
N GLY A 188 6.63 8.49 -2.88
CA GLY A 188 5.36 7.78 -2.89
C GLY A 188 4.70 7.72 -1.50
N LEU A 189 5.50 7.46 -0.46
CA LEU A 189 5.04 7.48 0.93
C LEU A 189 4.46 8.85 1.32
N ILE A 190 5.23 9.92 1.09
CA ILE A 190 4.84 11.29 1.46
C ILE A 190 3.57 11.68 0.70
N ILE A 191 3.50 11.41 -0.61
CA ILE A 191 2.30 11.69 -1.41
C ILE A 191 1.09 10.96 -0.83
N ALA A 192 1.19 9.65 -0.57
CA ALA A 192 0.08 8.86 -0.04
C ALA A 192 -0.42 9.38 1.32
N VAL A 193 0.50 9.64 2.24
CA VAL A 193 0.17 10.08 3.60
C VAL A 193 -0.36 11.52 3.61
N VAL A 194 0.37 12.47 3.01
CA VAL A 194 0.03 13.89 3.06
C VAL A 194 -1.27 14.14 2.30
N LEU A 195 -1.39 13.64 1.07
CA LEU A 195 -2.60 13.85 0.27
C LEU A 195 -3.81 13.15 0.92
N GLY A 196 -3.61 11.93 1.43
CA GLY A 196 -4.67 11.16 2.06
C GLY A 196 -5.18 11.79 3.35
N LEU A 197 -4.28 12.18 4.25
CA LEU A 197 -4.65 12.86 5.50
C LEU A 197 -5.25 14.25 5.22
N ALA A 198 -4.68 15.03 4.31
CA ALA A 198 -5.23 16.33 3.93
C ALA A 198 -6.66 16.19 3.39
N GLY A 199 -6.89 15.20 2.53
CA GLY A 199 -8.23 14.88 2.00
C GLY A 199 -9.22 14.49 3.10
N GLY A 200 -8.82 13.56 3.98
CA GLY A 200 -9.67 13.09 5.07
C GLY A 200 -9.98 14.17 6.10
N ILE A 201 -8.97 14.93 6.53
CA ILE A 201 -9.13 16.06 7.46
C ILE A 201 -10.00 17.14 6.83
N GLY A 202 -9.73 17.53 5.58
CA GLY A 202 -10.52 18.51 4.86
C GLY A 202 -12.00 18.09 4.78
N GLN A 203 -12.26 16.82 4.45
CA GLN A 203 -13.61 16.28 4.41
C GLN A 203 -14.32 16.35 5.77
N LEU A 204 -13.63 16.01 6.86
CA LEU A 204 -14.21 16.12 8.21
C LEU A 204 -14.47 17.56 8.62
N VAL A 205 -13.50 18.45 8.43
CA VAL A 205 -13.61 19.87 8.82
C VAL A 205 -14.81 20.53 8.11
N ILE A 206 -14.94 20.28 6.81
CA ILE A 206 -15.96 20.92 5.98
C ILE A 206 -17.35 20.33 6.25
N PHE A 207 -17.48 19.00 6.32
CA PHE A 207 -18.78 18.34 6.21
C PHE A 207 -19.25 17.56 7.44
N TYR A 208 -18.39 17.29 8.42
CA TYR A 208 -18.78 16.52 9.59
C TYR A 208 -19.45 17.40 10.65
N ARG A 209 -20.73 17.14 10.89
CA ARG A 209 -21.59 17.79 11.88
C ARG A 209 -22.33 16.70 12.67
N PRO A 210 -21.69 16.09 13.70
CA PRO A 210 -22.28 14.97 14.42
C PRO A 210 -23.57 15.40 15.13
N PRO A 211 -24.61 14.54 15.17
CA PRO A 211 -25.79 14.82 15.96
C PRO A 211 -25.43 14.97 17.44
N ALA A 212 -26.09 15.89 18.13
CA ALA A 212 -25.89 16.10 19.56
C ALA A 212 -26.09 14.76 20.30
N LYS A 213 -25.22 14.45 21.26
CA LYS A 213 -25.46 13.32 22.17
C LYS A 213 -26.81 13.57 22.83
N GLN A 214 -27.76 12.65 22.64
CA GLN A 214 -28.88 12.58 23.57
C GLN A 214 -28.26 12.19 24.92
N ALA A 215 -28.38 13.07 25.90
CA ALA A 215 -28.03 12.75 27.28
C ALA A 215 -29.00 11.65 27.72
N GLY A 216 -28.51 10.42 27.71
CA GLY A 216 -29.13 9.27 28.36
C GLY A 216 -28.45 9.03 29.69
#